data_AF-A0A820SE69-F1
#
_entry.id   AF-A0A820SE69-F1
#
_cell.length_a   1.000
_cell.length_b   1.000
_cell.length_c   1.000
_cell.angle_alpha   90.00
_cell.angle_beta   90.00
_cell.angle_gamma   90.00
#
_symmetry.space_group_name_H-M   'P 1'
#
loop_
_entity.id
_entity.type
_entity.pdbx_description
1 polymer ?
#
loop_
_entity_poly.entity_id
_entity_poly.type
_entity_poly.pdbx_seq_one_letter_code
_entity_poly.pdbx_strand_id
1 'polypeptide(L)'
;MKVLDNCTTIVGLSLEQTNWLRKNLQVRMTQTDPGTQPTTIDSSYEIDRTPSIEKSLLDFDENSPSITSSFMALTILSEYSAKLLDIVYHITDEKDRIIGTYLQNLVNNVMPYVRIHVASSAPSYRSASTLLMNISQYSYTRKTWRKEVFEQLFDIGFFQVDLSALTSWKIIINNMITDEKSISFRDIMNKINTVQTGLLVSKEQEYEQRAMLIKRFAFVIYASDKDLCNQYLPEILEFIIDLLKLPQIPILYTQLYLFFRVLLLRISNKNLISFWPIFIAELVQILLQIEQDLSFNIEGDVKSNVQQMTTNDLTLTNISNGSSDTNPSLKMYLYACKLLDILLIMSYSGLYHFQLFRSAFVADHDTDNSDSNLDIFIAFSIRLFKLFERKLTSTTTPLHDHLPIIDSNSNPPLLRLRTISTIIELFPFFKFLGRIHLNENLYVRNDQVLSPDTINDIETSVLEDFVESWT
;
A
#
# COMPACT_ATOMS: atom_id res chain seq x y z
N MET A 1 16.04 33.58 8.64
CA MET A 1 14.83 34.00 7.89
C MET A 1 15.14 34.41 6.47
N LYS A 2 15.87 35.50 6.18
CA LYS A 2 16.14 35.95 4.78
C LYS A 2 16.59 34.88 3.79
N VAL A 3 17.47 33.95 4.20
CA VAL A 3 17.90 32.83 3.34
C VAL A 3 16.73 31.90 3.00
N LEU A 4 15.90 31.57 3.99
CA LEU A 4 14.71 30.75 3.81
C LEU A 4 13.64 31.47 2.96
N ASP A 5 13.48 32.78 3.15
CA ASP A 5 12.61 33.61 2.30
C ASP A 5 13.05 33.54 0.84
N ASN A 6 14.35 33.74 0.58
CA ASN A 6 14.90 33.65 -0.77
C ASN A 6 14.73 32.25 -1.38
N CYS A 7 14.97 31.18 -0.61
CA CYS A 7 14.74 29.81 -1.09
C CYS A 7 13.25 29.59 -1.42
N THR A 8 12.34 30.07 -0.56
CA THR A 8 10.88 30.00 -0.79
C THR A 8 10.49 30.76 -2.05
N THR A 9 11.11 31.91 -2.32
CA THR A 9 10.92 32.67 -3.55
C THR A 9 11.44 31.91 -4.77
N ILE A 10 12.64 31.32 -4.72
CA ILE A 10 13.20 30.52 -5.82
C ILE A 10 12.26 29.37 -6.19
N VAL A 11 11.78 28.64 -5.18
CA VAL A 11 10.78 27.56 -5.36
C VAL A 11 9.49 28.10 -6.02
N GLY A 12 9.03 29.28 -5.60
CA GLY A 12 7.84 29.93 -6.15
C GLY A 12 8.01 30.45 -7.58
N LEU A 13 9.20 30.88 -7.98
CA LEU A 13 9.48 31.40 -9.33
C LEU A 13 9.37 30.33 -10.43
N SER A 14 9.46 29.07 -10.06
CA SER A 14 9.29 27.94 -10.98
C SER A 14 7.85 27.44 -11.03
N LEU A 15 6.92 28.19 -10.45
CA LEU A 15 5.49 27.93 -10.51
C LEU A 15 4.81 28.85 -11.52
N GLU A 16 3.83 28.32 -12.23
CA GLU A 16 2.93 29.04 -13.12
C GLU A 16 1.50 29.01 -12.60
N GLN A 17 0.75 30.08 -12.88
CA GLN A 17 -0.65 30.17 -12.48
C GLN A 17 -1.53 29.42 -13.50
N THR A 18 -2.33 28.47 -13.01
CA THR A 18 -3.17 27.62 -13.86
C THR A 18 -4.48 28.32 -14.20
N ASN A 19 -4.53 29.02 -15.33
CA ASN A 19 -5.69 29.75 -15.83
C ASN A 19 -6.24 30.86 -14.90
N TRP A 20 -6.77 31.92 -15.51
CA TRP A 20 -7.24 33.14 -14.84
C TRP A 20 -8.39 32.92 -13.83
N LEU A 21 -9.08 31.78 -13.87
CA LEU A 21 -10.24 31.45 -13.03
C LEU A 21 -9.91 30.66 -11.74
N ARG A 22 -8.75 30.01 -11.64
CA ARG A 22 -8.32 29.30 -10.41
C ARG A 22 -6.93 29.79 -10.00
N LYS A 23 -6.80 30.29 -8.76
CA LYS A 23 -5.50 30.68 -8.17
C LYS A 23 -4.69 29.45 -7.75
N ASN A 24 -4.58 28.45 -8.62
CA ASN A 24 -3.77 27.26 -8.36
C ASN A 24 -2.42 27.43 -9.07
N LEU A 25 -1.36 26.98 -8.41
CA LEU A 25 0.01 27.01 -8.92
C LEU A 25 0.38 25.61 -9.43
N GLN A 26 1.09 25.53 -10.55
CA GLN A 26 1.68 24.30 -11.09
C GLN A 26 3.16 24.51 -11.37
N VAL A 27 3.98 23.47 -11.23
CA VAL A 27 5.40 23.56 -11.57
C VAL A 27 5.56 23.63 -13.09
N ARG A 28 6.47 24.48 -13.56
CA ARG A 28 6.87 24.53 -14.97
C ARG A 28 7.40 23.16 -15.42
N MET A 29 6.68 22.49 -16.30
CA MET A 29 7.19 21.34 -17.02
C MET A 29 7.85 21.84 -18.30
N THR A 30 9.13 21.57 -18.50
CA THR A 30 9.76 21.73 -19.81
C THR A 30 9.08 20.75 -20.76
N GLN A 31 8.38 21.26 -21.77
CA GLN A 31 7.90 20.45 -22.88
C GLN A 31 9.12 19.84 -23.57
N THR A 32 9.41 18.56 -23.32
CA THR A 32 10.21 17.76 -24.23
C THR A 32 9.33 17.44 -25.44
N ASP A 33 9.77 17.83 -26.63
CA ASP A 33 9.11 17.55 -27.90
C ASP A 33 8.73 16.05 -28.04
N PRO A 34 7.61 15.73 -28.70
CA PRO A 34 7.10 14.36 -28.87
C PRO A 34 7.89 13.55 -29.92
N GLY A 35 9.22 13.51 -29.80
CA GLY A 35 10.11 12.91 -30.80
C GLY A 35 11.20 11.97 -30.28
N THR A 36 11.41 11.85 -28.97
CA THR A 36 12.51 11.03 -28.44
C THR A 36 11.96 9.89 -27.58
N GLN A 37 12.04 8.66 -28.08
CA GLN A 37 11.65 7.47 -27.32
C GLN A 37 12.48 7.35 -26.04
N PRO A 38 11.89 6.99 -24.90
CA PRO A 38 12.65 6.68 -23.70
C PRO A 38 13.36 5.34 -23.88
N THR A 39 14.69 5.35 -23.90
CA THR A 39 15.50 4.15 -23.71
C THR A 39 15.26 3.61 -22.31
N THR A 40 14.78 2.37 -22.24
CA THR A 40 14.65 1.55 -21.03
C THR A 40 15.96 1.51 -20.26
N ILE A 41 15.98 2.13 -19.08
CA ILE A 41 17.04 1.92 -18.09
C ILE A 41 16.56 0.80 -17.16
N ASP A 42 17.11 -0.39 -17.34
CA ASP A 42 17.01 -1.49 -16.39
C ASP A 42 17.59 -1.04 -15.04
N SER A 43 16.75 -1.03 -14.00
CA SER A 43 17.16 -0.72 -12.63
C SER A 43 17.26 -2.00 -11.81
N SER A 44 18.43 -2.63 -11.84
CA SER A 44 18.83 -3.61 -10.83
C SER A 44 19.10 -2.89 -9.51
N TYR A 45 18.27 -3.15 -8.50
CA TYR A 45 18.41 -2.60 -7.15
C TYR A 45 19.52 -3.35 -6.39
N GLU A 46 20.66 -2.69 -6.16
CA GLU A 46 21.54 -3.04 -5.05
C GLU A 46 21.26 -2.11 -3.87
N ILE A 47 20.97 -2.73 -2.73
CA ILE A 47 20.75 -2.10 -1.44
C ILE A 47 22.12 -1.72 -0.90
N ASP A 48 22.51 -0.45 -1.01
CA ASP A 48 23.58 0.07 -0.18
C ASP A 48 23.26 1.45 0.40
N ARG A 49 23.80 1.66 1.60
CA ARG A 49 23.37 2.64 2.59
C ARG A 49 23.76 4.07 2.20
N THR A 50 22.93 5.01 2.66
CA THR A 50 23.03 6.49 2.55
C THR A 50 22.82 7.07 1.14
N PRO A 51 21.87 8.01 0.95
CA PRO A 51 21.74 8.70 -0.32
C PRO A 51 22.84 9.78 -0.37
N SER A 52 23.97 9.46 -0.98
CA SER A 52 25.00 10.45 -1.30
C SER A 52 24.41 11.48 -2.27
N ILE A 53 24.27 12.73 -1.80
CA ILE A 53 23.78 13.90 -2.54
C ILE A 53 24.46 14.02 -3.93
N GLU A 54 25.70 13.56 -4.04
CA GLU A 54 26.52 13.61 -5.26
C GLU A 54 25.95 12.81 -6.44
N LYS A 55 25.29 11.67 -6.21
CA LYS A 55 24.81 10.83 -7.32
C LYS A 55 23.55 11.40 -7.98
N SER A 56 22.77 12.18 -7.25
CA SER A 56 21.54 12.84 -7.75
C SER A 56 21.82 14.14 -8.51
N LEU A 57 23.05 14.68 -8.43
CA LEU A 57 23.45 15.91 -9.12
C LEU A 57 23.89 15.69 -10.58
N LEU A 58 24.16 14.43 -10.97
CA LEU A 58 24.79 14.10 -12.24
C LEU A 58 23.82 13.76 -13.39
N ASP A 59 22.51 13.68 -13.14
CA ASP A 59 21.49 13.26 -14.11
C ASP A 59 20.57 14.39 -14.64
N PHE A 60 20.94 15.67 -14.46
CA PHE A 60 20.09 16.80 -14.89
C PHE A 60 20.65 17.58 -16.08
N ASP A 61 19.82 17.77 -17.10
CA ASP A 61 20.07 18.58 -18.29
C ASP A 61 20.36 20.05 -17.92
N GLU A 62 21.56 20.54 -18.23
CA GLU A 62 22.02 21.93 -17.97
C GLU A 62 21.12 23.00 -18.64
N ASN A 63 20.22 22.60 -19.55
CA ASN A 63 19.40 23.51 -20.33
C ASN A 63 18.14 24.05 -19.62
N SER A 64 17.85 23.67 -18.36
CA SER A 64 16.71 24.22 -17.58
C SER A 64 17.13 24.74 -16.19
N PRO A 65 17.79 25.90 -16.09
CA PRO A 65 18.34 26.42 -14.84
C PRO A 65 17.30 26.68 -13.73
N SER A 66 16.01 26.82 -14.05
CA SER A 66 14.97 27.07 -13.05
C SER A 66 14.59 25.81 -12.26
N ILE A 67 14.58 24.63 -12.89
CA ILE A 67 14.18 23.37 -12.25
C ILE A 67 15.26 22.95 -11.25
N THR A 68 16.53 22.95 -11.67
CA THR A 68 17.67 22.62 -10.81
C THR A 68 17.77 23.57 -9.61
N SER A 69 17.61 24.88 -9.84
CA SER A 69 17.62 25.87 -8.75
C SER A 69 16.48 25.63 -7.74
N SER A 70 15.31 25.22 -8.21
CA SER A 70 14.14 24.94 -7.35
C SER A 70 14.33 23.67 -6.53
N PHE A 71 14.90 22.63 -7.13
CA PHE A 71 15.25 21.40 -6.41
C PHE A 71 16.28 21.67 -5.31
N MET A 72 17.35 22.41 -5.61
CA MET A 72 18.35 22.79 -4.59
C MET A 72 17.72 23.63 -3.47
N ALA A 73 16.87 24.61 -3.82
CA ALA A 73 16.16 25.41 -2.83
C ALA A 73 15.20 24.57 -1.98
N LEU A 74 14.46 23.62 -2.56
CA LEU A 74 13.63 22.67 -1.82
C LEU A 74 14.43 21.81 -0.85
N THR A 75 15.62 21.37 -1.25
CA THR A 75 16.53 20.58 -0.40
C THR A 75 17.00 21.39 0.82
N ILE A 76 17.41 22.65 0.60
CA ILE A 76 17.79 23.56 1.70
C ILE A 76 16.58 23.81 2.62
N LEU A 77 15.41 24.06 2.04
CA LEU A 77 14.21 24.30 2.83
C LEU A 77 13.87 23.06 3.67
N SER A 78 13.89 21.86 3.09
CA SER A 78 13.51 20.62 3.77
C SER A 78 14.41 20.33 4.97
N GLU A 79 15.71 20.60 4.88
CA GLU A 79 16.68 20.33 5.94
C GLU A 79 16.62 21.36 7.08
N TYR A 80 16.48 22.65 6.75
CA TYR A 80 16.71 23.73 7.73
C TYR A 80 15.46 24.49 8.18
N SER A 81 14.36 24.48 7.41
CA SER A 81 13.21 25.36 7.69
C SER A 81 12.59 25.10 9.04
N ALA A 82 12.30 23.85 9.38
CA ALA A 82 11.55 23.52 10.59
C ALA A 82 12.33 23.90 11.87
N LYS A 83 13.61 23.54 11.94
CA LYS A 83 14.51 23.88 13.06
C LYS A 83 14.66 25.40 13.23
N LEU A 84 14.86 26.14 12.14
CA LEU A 84 15.01 27.58 12.20
C LEU A 84 13.70 28.29 12.58
N LEU A 85 12.55 27.80 12.10
CA LEU A 85 11.26 28.33 12.49
C LEU A 85 10.99 28.16 13.97
N ASP A 86 11.36 27.01 14.54
CA ASP A 86 11.21 26.73 15.96
C ASP A 86 12.04 27.69 16.82
N ILE A 87 13.31 27.89 16.46
CA ILE A 87 14.18 28.87 17.12
C ILE A 87 13.56 30.27 17.07
N VAL A 88 13.07 30.70 15.90
CA VAL A 88 12.46 32.03 15.75
C VAL A 88 11.14 32.14 16.53
N TYR A 89 10.34 31.06 16.59
CA TYR A 89 9.08 31.00 17.35
C TYR A 89 9.26 31.26 18.85
N HIS A 90 10.39 30.84 19.40
CA HIS A 90 10.69 31.04 20.81
C HIS A 90 11.32 32.41 21.13
N ILE A 91 11.87 33.11 20.15
CA ILE A 91 12.56 34.40 20.35
C ILE A 91 11.67 35.60 20.01
N THR A 92 10.74 35.46 19.07
CA THR A 92 9.92 36.59 18.60
C THR A 92 8.63 36.75 19.40
N ASP A 93 8.25 38.00 19.70
CA ASP A 93 6.94 38.33 20.27
C ASP A 93 5.85 38.42 19.19
N GLU A 94 6.23 38.65 17.92
CA GLU A 94 5.30 38.79 16.78
C GLU A 94 5.09 37.47 16.02
N LYS A 95 4.83 36.39 16.76
CA LYS A 95 4.79 35.00 16.24
C LYS A 95 3.80 34.84 15.08
N ASP A 96 2.56 35.28 15.27
CA ASP A 96 1.50 35.13 14.27
C ASP A 96 1.80 35.91 12.98
N ARG A 97 2.37 37.12 13.10
CA ARG A 97 2.64 37.96 11.94
C ARG A 97 3.81 37.42 11.11
N ILE A 98 4.94 37.13 11.75
CA ILE A 98 6.18 36.77 11.05
C ILE A 98 6.13 35.31 10.61
N ILE A 99 5.87 34.40 11.55
CA ILE A 99 5.96 32.96 11.32
C ILE A 99 4.73 32.47 10.56
N GLY A 100 3.54 32.95 10.91
CA GLY A 100 2.31 32.60 10.20
C GLY A 100 2.35 33.00 8.73
N THR A 101 2.76 34.23 8.41
CA THR A 101 2.86 34.72 7.02
C THR A 101 3.92 33.94 6.23
N TYR A 102 5.10 33.71 6.82
CA TYR A 102 6.14 32.93 6.17
C TYR A 102 5.68 31.50 5.89
N LEU A 103 5.10 30.82 6.89
CA LEU A 103 4.59 29.46 6.74
C LEU A 103 3.54 29.38 5.64
N GLN A 104 2.62 30.34 5.56
CA GLN A 104 1.61 30.36 4.51
C GLN A 104 2.23 30.45 3.13
N ASN A 105 3.21 31.34 2.95
CA ASN A 105 3.94 31.47 1.69
C ASN A 105 4.72 30.19 1.35
N LEU A 106 5.40 29.61 2.34
CA LEU A 106 6.16 28.37 2.20
C LEU A 106 5.26 27.22 1.73
N VAL A 107 4.16 26.95 2.44
CA VAL A 107 3.23 25.87 2.10
C VAL A 107 2.62 26.09 0.71
N ASN A 108 2.20 27.31 0.39
CA ASN A 108 1.62 27.64 -0.92
C ASN A 108 2.59 27.35 -2.08
N ASN A 109 3.89 27.58 -1.89
CA ASN A 109 4.90 27.34 -2.92
C ASN A 109 5.36 25.87 -2.98
N VAL A 110 5.22 25.13 -1.88
CA VAL A 110 5.68 23.73 -1.79
C VAL A 110 4.60 22.75 -2.26
N MET A 111 3.33 23.02 -1.98
CA MET A 111 2.22 22.12 -2.31
C MET A 111 2.12 21.71 -3.80
N PRO A 112 2.41 22.58 -4.78
CA PRO A 112 2.41 22.19 -6.20
C PRO A 112 3.40 21.07 -6.53
N TYR A 113 4.53 20.98 -5.83
CA TYR A 113 5.55 19.95 -6.07
C TYR A 113 5.11 18.56 -5.58
N VAL A 114 4.24 18.51 -4.56
CA VAL A 114 3.69 17.24 -4.06
C VAL A 114 2.38 16.82 -4.75
N ARG A 115 1.96 17.56 -5.78
CA ARG A 115 0.81 17.27 -6.65
C ARG A 115 1.21 16.68 -8.01
N ILE A 116 2.51 16.59 -8.27
CA ILE A 116 3.03 16.09 -9.55
C ILE A 116 3.50 14.67 -9.34
N HIS A 117 2.83 13.75 -10.02
CA HIS A 117 3.04 12.31 -9.88
C HIS A 117 3.80 11.72 -11.07
N VAL A 118 4.80 12.45 -11.57
CA VAL A 118 5.64 12.04 -12.72
C VAL A 118 7.04 11.65 -12.25
N ALA A 119 7.60 10.58 -12.83
CA ALA A 119 8.90 10.04 -12.40
C ALA A 119 10.05 11.06 -12.41
N SER A 120 10.10 11.94 -13.42
CA SER A 120 11.13 13.00 -13.54
C SER A 120 11.08 14.05 -12.42
N SER A 121 9.92 14.19 -11.76
CA SER A 121 9.72 15.14 -10.66
C SER A 121 9.96 14.54 -9.27
N ALA A 122 10.23 13.23 -9.19
CA ALA A 122 10.36 12.50 -7.92
C ALA A 122 11.37 13.11 -6.92
N PRO A 123 12.55 13.62 -7.32
CA PRO A 123 13.47 14.26 -6.38
C PRO A 123 12.90 15.52 -5.71
N SER A 124 12.21 16.36 -6.48
CA SER A 124 11.52 17.56 -5.97
C SER A 124 10.34 17.19 -5.08
N TYR A 125 9.57 16.16 -5.47
CA TYR A 125 8.49 15.61 -4.65
C TYR A 125 9.00 15.16 -3.29
N ARG A 126 10.07 14.33 -3.25
CA ARG A 126 10.67 13.84 -1.99
C ARG A 126 11.13 14.98 -1.09
N SER A 127 11.78 15.99 -1.66
CA SER A 127 12.27 17.16 -0.92
C SER A 127 11.10 17.97 -0.32
N ALA A 128 10.05 18.18 -1.11
CA ALA A 128 8.83 18.85 -0.67
C ALA A 128 8.08 18.05 0.42
N SER A 129 7.94 16.73 0.27
CA SER A 129 7.37 15.85 1.30
C SER A 129 8.21 15.85 2.58
N THR A 130 9.54 15.81 2.47
CA THR A 130 10.44 15.88 3.64
C THR A 130 10.30 17.21 4.38
N LEU A 131 10.17 18.32 3.65
CA LEU A 131 9.89 19.63 4.24
C LEU A 131 8.56 19.63 5.00
N LEU A 132 7.46 19.16 4.37
CA LEU A 132 6.15 19.06 5.01
C LEU A 132 6.20 18.18 6.26
N MET A 133 6.90 17.04 6.19
CA MET A 133 7.14 16.15 7.32
C MET A 133 7.83 16.89 8.47
N ASN A 134 8.91 17.62 8.19
CA ASN A 134 9.68 18.33 9.20
C ASN A 134 8.87 19.46 9.86
N ILE A 135 8.13 20.26 9.10
CA ILE A 135 7.29 21.33 9.69
C ILE A 135 6.08 20.76 10.44
N SER A 136 5.55 19.60 10.05
CA SER A 136 4.34 18.99 10.65
C SER A 136 4.52 18.54 12.09
N GLN A 137 5.77 18.34 12.53
CA GLN A 137 6.11 17.96 13.90
C GLN A 137 5.80 19.08 14.91
N TYR A 138 5.66 20.32 14.44
CA TYR A 138 5.42 21.49 15.26
C TYR A 138 3.94 21.86 15.26
N SER A 139 3.28 21.79 16.42
CA SER A 139 1.83 22.00 16.54
C SER A 139 1.36 23.38 16.03
N TYR A 140 2.18 24.43 16.19
CA TYR A 140 1.85 25.79 15.75
C TYR A 140 1.79 25.94 14.22
N THR A 141 2.42 25.05 13.45
CA THR A 141 2.42 25.10 11.97
C THR A 141 1.15 24.48 11.37
N ARG A 142 0.44 23.66 12.13
CA ARG A 142 -0.65 22.79 11.66
C ARG A 142 -1.76 23.53 10.91
N LYS A 143 -2.15 24.71 11.39
CA LYS A 143 -3.23 25.51 10.79
C LYS A 143 -2.95 25.85 9.33
N THR A 144 -1.68 25.92 8.93
CA THR A 144 -1.26 26.33 7.59
C THR A 144 -1.31 25.18 6.59
N TRP A 145 -0.81 23.99 6.95
CA TRP A 145 -0.65 22.88 6.00
C TRP A 145 -1.77 21.84 6.05
N ARG A 146 -2.52 21.75 7.16
CA ARG A 146 -3.44 20.63 7.40
C ARG A 146 -4.52 20.50 6.33
N LYS A 147 -5.13 21.61 5.91
CA LYS A 147 -6.16 21.58 4.86
C LYS A 147 -5.59 21.05 3.55
N GLU A 148 -4.43 21.55 3.16
CA GLU A 148 -3.74 21.16 1.92
C GLU A 148 -3.35 19.67 1.93
N VAL A 149 -2.84 19.17 3.06
CA VAL A 149 -2.52 17.75 3.27
C VAL A 149 -3.77 16.87 3.21
N PHE A 150 -4.87 17.32 3.84
CA PHE A 150 -6.13 16.58 3.78
C PHE A 150 -6.68 16.53 2.35
N GLU A 151 -6.61 17.63 1.59
CA GLU A 151 -6.99 17.63 0.18
C GLU A 151 -6.08 16.71 -0.65
N GLN A 152 -4.77 16.74 -0.41
CA GLN A 152 -3.80 15.88 -1.09
C GLN A 152 -4.03 14.39 -0.82
N LEU A 153 -4.44 14.02 0.41
CA LEU A 153 -4.78 12.63 0.73
C LEU A 153 -5.85 12.07 -0.22
N PHE A 154 -6.79 12.89 -0.68
CA PHE A 154 -7.85 12.49 -1.61
C PHE A 154 -7.52 12.71 -3.09
N ASP A 155 -6.31 13.17 -3.42
CA ASP A 155 -5.86 13.26 -4.80
C ASP A 155 -5.78 11.85 -5.45
N ILE A 156 -6.18 11.74 -6.71
CA ILE A 156 -6.22 10.46 -7.44
C ILE A 156 -4.84 9.80 -7.52
N GLY A 157 -3.78 10.61 -7.65
CA GLY A 157 -2.40 10.15 -7.74
C GLY A 157 -1.70 10.03 -6.38
N PHE A 158 -2.37 10.21 -5.24
CA PHE A 158 -1.74 10.26 -3.92
C PHE A 158 -0.71 9.12 -3.66
N PHE A 159 -1.01 7.91 -4.13
CA PHE A 159 -0.16 6.73 -3.96
C PHE A 159 0.87 6.52 -5.08
N GLN A 160 0.83 7.29 -6.15
CA GLN A 160 1.83 7.32 -7.24
C GLN A 160 3.09 8.04 -6.76
N VAL A 161 3.78 7.41 -5.82
CA VAL A 161 4.95 7.92 -5.11
C VAL A 161 5.88 6.76 -4.78
N ASP A 162 7.16 7.02 -4.59
CA ASP A 162 8.07 6.00 -4.05
C ASP A 162 7.98 5.84 -2.53
N LEU A 163 8.63 4.78 -2.04
CA LEU A 163 8.63 4.40 -0.62
C LEU A 163 9.23 5.49 0.28
N SER A 164 10.25 6.22 -0.20
CA SER A 164 10.88 7.29 0.57
C SER A 164 9.89 8.42 0.83
N ALA A 165 9.20 8.87 -0.22
CA ALA A 165 8.18 9.91 -0.10
C ALA A 165 6.99 9.45 0.75
N LEU A 166 6.53 8.21 0.56
CA LEU A 166 5.40 7.65 1.33
C LEU A 166 5.73 7.52 2.83
N THR A 167 6.99 7.26 3.17
CA THR A 167 7.46 7.26 4.57
C THR A 167 7.32 8.65 5.21
N SER A 168 7.65 9.72 4.48
CA SER A 168 7.38 11.09 4.94
C SER A 168 5.87 11.33 5.11
N TRP A 169 5.05 10.86 4.16
CA TRP A 169 3.60 10.97 4.24
C TRP A 169 2.98 10.21 5.40
N LYS A 170 3.52 9.04 5.79
CA LYS A 170 3.11 8.32 7.01
C LYS A 170 3.18 9.26 8.23
N ILE A 171 4.29 9.98 8.40
CA ILE A 171 4.49 10.91 9.52
C ILE A 171 3.59 12.14 9.41
N ILE A 172 3.45 12.72 8.21
CA ILE A 172 2.56 13.87 7.96
C ILE A 172 1.11 13.53 8.32
N ILE A 173 0.63 12.37 7.88
CA ILE A 173 -0.74 11.91 8.15
C ILE A 173 -0.92 11.62 9.64
N ASN A 174 0.04 10.97 10.32
CA ASN A 174 -0.02 10.79 11.77
C ASN A 174 -0.18 12.14 12.50
N ASN A 175 0.68 13.10 12.18
CA ASN A 175 0.65 14.44 12.77
C ASN A 175 -0.65 15.22 12.46
N MET A 176 -1.37 14.85 11.39
CA MET A 176 -2.68 15.42 11.06
C MET A 176 -3.79 14.86 11.95
N ILE A 177 -3.78 13.55 12.26
CA ILE A 177 -4.87 12.85 12.95
C ILE A 177 -4.75 12.80 14.48
N THR A 178 -3.54 12.92 15.05
CA THR A 178 -3.30 12.84 16.51
C THR A 178 -3.85 14.05 17.29
N ASP A 179 -4.40 15.05 16.62
CA ASP A 179 -4.94 16.26 17.26
C ASP A 179 -6.42 16.12 17.61
N GLU A 180 -6.78 16.20 18.88
CA GLU A 180 -8.16 16.04 19.37
C GLU A 180 -9.16 17.03 18.77
N LYS A 181 -8.69 18.21 18.32
CA LYS A 181 -9.52 19.25 17.67
C LYS A 181 -9.61 19.09 16.15
N SER A 182 -9.27 17.91 15.62
CA SER A 182 -9.01 17.71 14.19
C SER A 182 -9.96 16.76 13.46
N ILE A 183 -9.59 16.43 12.22
CA ILE A 183 -10.35 15.57 11.31
C ILE A 183 -10.33 14.19 11.93
N SER A 184 -11.51 13.70 12.30
CA SER A 184 -11.68 12.40 12.90
C SER A 184 -11.54 11.30 11.85
N PHE A 185 -11.18 10.08 12.27
CA PHE A 185 -11.37 8.88 11.45
C PHE A 185 -12.79 8.80 10.88
N ARG A 186 -13.79 9.32 11.62
CA ARG A 186 -15.18 9.43 11.16
C ARG A 186 -15.35 10.36 9.96
N ASP A 187 -14.64 11.47 9.88
CA ASP A 187 -14.72 12.40 8.74
C ASP A 187 -14.23 11.74 7.45
N ILE A 188 -13.19 10.91 7.56
CA ILE A 188 -12.64 10.14 6.45
C ILE A 188 -13.61 9.03 6.05
N MET A 189 -14.17 8.31 7.02
CA MET A 189 -15.16 7.26 6.79
C MET A 189 -16.43 7.82 6.11
N ASN A 190 -16.90 8.99 6.54
CA ASN A 190 -18.01 9.69 5.90
C ASN A 190 -17.71 9.97 4.42
N LYS A 191 -16.48 10.35 4.06
CA LYS A 191 -16.11 10.52 2.65
C LYS A 191 -16.23 9.24 1.83
N ILE A 192 -15.88 8.08 2.41
CA ILE A 192 -16.04 6.77 1.77
C ILE A 192 -17.52 6.52 1.43
N ASN A 193 -18.41 6.83 2.38
CA ASN A 193 -19.85 6.61 2.23
C ASN A 193 -20.53 7.63 1.31
N THR A 194 -19.90 8.79 1.07
CA THR A 194 -20.44 9.85 0.20
C THR A 194 -20.07 9.73 -1.28
N VAL A 195 -19.41 8.64 -1.72
CA VAL A 195 -19.19 8.39 -3.16
C VAL A 195 -20.54 8.46 -3.86
N GLN A 196 -20.77 9.57 -4.57
CA GLN A 196 -22.07 9.87 -5.15
C GLN A 196 -22.27 9.01 -6.39
N THR A 197 -23.38 8.28 -6.40
CA THR A 197 -23.95 7.66 -7.59
C THR A 197 -24.58 8.73 -8.47
N GLY A 198 -23.75 9.52 -9.15
CA GLY A 198 -24.24 10.41 -10.21
C GLY A 198 -24.91 9.58 -11.31
N LEU A 199 -26.01 10.08 -11.89
CA LEU A 199 -26.79 9.40 -12.95
C LEU A 199 -25.96 8.95 -14.18
N LEU A 200 -24.72 9.44 -14.31
CA LEU A 200 -23.81 9.23 -15.43
C LEU A 200 -22.56 8.41 -15.08
N VAL A 201 -22.38 7.98 -13.82
CA VAL A 201 -21.21 7.20 -13.40
C VAL A 201 -21.51 5.71 -13.52
N SER A 202 -20.61 4.94 -14.14
CA SER A 202 -20.79 3.50 -14.25
C SER A 202 -20.59 2.82 -12.90
N LYS A 203 -21.22 1.65 -12.71
CA LYS A 203 -21.05 0.84 -11.49
C LYS A 203 -19.59 0.43 -11.25
N GLU A 204 -18.84 0.25 -12.34
CA GLU A 204 -17.41 -0.07 -12.29
C GLU A 204 -16.59 1.10 -11.73
N GLN A 205 -16.83 2.32 -12.24
CA GLN A 205 -16.19 3.53 -11.72
C GLN A 205 -16.55 3.78 -10.25
N GLU A 206 -17.77 3.46 -9.83
CA GLU A 206 -18.17 3.52 -8.42
C GLU A 206 -17.31 2.56 -7.56
N TYR A 207 -17.09 1.33 -8.02
CA TYR A 207 -16.24 0.35 -7.33
C TYR A 207 -14.78 0.78 -7.28
N GLU A 208 -14.24 1.36 -8.35
CA GLU A 208 -12.88 1.92 -8.37
C GLU A 208 -12.74 3.06 -7.36
N GLN A 209 -13.66 4.02 -7.36
CA GLN A 209 -13.66 5.13 -6.41
C GLN A 209 -13.76 4.63 -4.97
N ARG A 210 -14.65 3.66 -4.71
CA ARG A 210 -14.81 3.07 -3.39
C ARG A 210 -13.55 2.31 -2.95
N ALA A 211 -12.92 1.53 -3.84
CA ALA A 211 -11.64 0.88 -3.58
C ALA A 211 -10.55 1.90 -3.23
N MET A 212 -10.46 2.99 -4.00
CA MET A 212 -9.50 4.08 -3.78
C MET A 212 -9.65 4.69 -2.37
N LEU A 213 -10.89 4.85 -1.90
CA LEU A 213 -11.19 5.40 -0.58
C LEU A 213 -10.93 4.41 0.56
N ILE A 214 -11.21 3.11 0.36
CA ILE A 214 -10.83 2.04 1.31
C ILE A 214 -9.31 2.04 1.50
N LYS A 215 -8.54 2.12 0.41
CA LYS A 215 -7.08 2.17 0.45
C LYS A 215 -6.57 3.38 1.24
N ARG A 216 -7.16 4.57 1.05
CA ARG A 216 -6.82 5.77 1.84
C ARG A 216 -7.13 5.61 3.31
N PHE A 217 -8.29 5.05 3.65
CA PHE A 217 -8.67 4.83 5.03
C PHE A 217 -7.74 3.84 5.73
N ALA A 218 -7.38 2.76 5.03
CA ALA A 218 -6.35 1.82 5.48
C ALA A 218 -5.00 2.54 5.69
N PHE A 219 -4.57 3.42 4.78
CA PHE A 219 -3.32 4.17 4.95
C PHE A 219 -3.34 5.10 6.17
N VAL A 220 -4.47 5.76 6.44
CA VAL A 220 -4.60 6.64 7.61
C VAL A 220 -4.50 5.86 8.92
N ILE A 221 -5.13 4.69 9.00
CA ILE A 221 -5.00 3.80 10.16
C ILE A 221 -3.57 3.24 10.25
N TYR A 222 -2.95 2.91 9.11
CA TYR A 222 -1.55 2.48 9.06
C TYR A 222 -0.56 3.58 9.52
N ALA A 223 -0.87 4.84 9.23
CA ALA A 223 -0.05 5.98 9.65
C ALA A 223 -0.22 6.32 11.13
N SER A 224 -1.35 5.95 11.74
CA SER A 224 -1.66 6.27 13.12
C SER A 224 -0.82 5.51 14.12
N ASP A 225 -0.70 6.07 15.33
CA ASP A 225 -0.20 5.33 16.48
C ASP A 225 -1.10 4.10 16.76
N LYS A 226 -0.50 3.07 17.35
CA LYS A 226 -1.21 1.83 17.71
C LYS A 226 -2.38 2.16 18.63
N ASP A 227 -3.51 1.50 18.41
CA ASP A 227 -4.74 1.64 19.21
C ASP A 227 -5.42 3.03 19.17
N LEU A 228 -4.91 4.01 18.41
CA LEU A 228 -5.47 5.36 18.33
C LEU A 228 -6.92 5.36 17.79
N CYS A 229 -7.27 4.44 16.89
CA CYS A 229 -8.60 4.35 16.31
C CYS A 229 -9.59 3.46 17.09
N ASN A 230 -9.23 2.99 18.29
CA ASN A 230 -10.04 2.01 19.04
C ASN A 230 -11.50 2.44 19.29
N GLN A 231 -11.73 3.72 19.56
CA GLN A 231 -13.07 4.24 19.78
C GLN A 231 -13.99 4.15 18.55
N TYR A 232 -13.41 4.01 17.34
CA TYR A 232 -14.13 3.90 16.07
C TYR A 232 -14.25 2.45 15.57
N LEU A 233 -13.71 1.46 16.30
CA LEU A 233 -13.77 0.06 15.87
C LEU A 233 -15.18 -0.49 15.62
N PRO A 234 -16.23 -0.12 16.40
CA PRO A 234 -17.59 -0.53 16.10
C PRO A 234 -18.06 -0.04 14.72
N GLU A 235 -17.81 1.23 14.39
CA GLU A 235 -18.15 1.82 13.08
C GLU A 235 -17.33 1.17 11.96
N ILE A 236 -16.04 0.90 12.18
CA ILE A 236 -15.17 0.17 11.24
C ILE A 236 -15.70 -1.24 10.97
N LEU A 237 -16.16 -1.94 12.00
CA LEU A 237 -16.71 -3.28 11.87
C LEU A 237 -18.01 -3.26 11.05
N GLU A 238 -18.92 -2.34 11.33
CA GLU A 238 -20.16 -2.16 10.55
C GLU A 238 -19.86 -1.87 9.08
N PHE A 239 -18.89 -0.99 8.81
CA PHE A 239 -18.44 -0.70 7.45
C PHE A 239 -17.91 -1.93 6.70
N ILE A 240 -17.09 -2.77 7.37
CA ILE A 240 -16.59 -4.01 6.78
C ILE A 240 -17.76 -4.97 6.49
N ILE A 241 -18.69 -5.13 7.43
CA ILE A 241 -19.88 -5.98 7.25
C ILE A 241 -20.71 -5.49 6.07
N ASP A 242 -20.88 -4.18 5.91
CA ASP A 242 -21.60 -3.59 4.78
C ASP A 242 -20.89 -3.79 3.44
N LEU A 243 -19.55 -3.76 3.41
CA LEU A 243 -18.78 -4.12 2.22
C LEU A 243 -18.97 -5.58 1.84
N LEU A 244 -18.99 -6.49 2.82
CA LEU A 244 -19.13 -7.93 2.61
C LEU A 244 -20.52 -8.36 2.12
N LYS A 245 -21.55 -7.49 2.25
CA LYS A 245 -22.87 -7.73 1.64
C LYS A 245 -22.85 -7.64 0.11
N LEU A 246 -21.84 -6.98 -0.46
CA LEU A 246 -21.69 -6.89 -1.91
C LEU A 246 -21.19 -8.22 -2.48
N PRO A 247 -21.52 -8.56 -3.74
CA PRO A 247 -20.85 -9.65 -4.43
C PRO A 247 -19.33 -9.44 -4.39
N GLN A 248 -18.57 -10.52 -4.50
CA GLN A 248 -17.12 -10.47 -4.41
C GLN A 248 -16.51 -9.76 -5.63
N ILE A 249 -16.42 -8.42 -5.54
CA ILE A 249 -15.79 -7.58 -6.55
C ILE A 249 -14.28 -7.55 -6.28
N PRO A 250 -13.41 -8.06 -7.17
CA PRO A 250 -12.00 -8.26 -6.87
C PRO A 250 -11.23 -6.99 -6.44
N ILE A 251 -11.52 -5.84 -7.05
CA ILE A 251 -10.84 -4.58 -6.70
C ILE A 251 -11.18 -4.13 -5.28
N LEU A 252 -12.42 -4.33 -4.81
CA LEU A 252 -12.82 -4.01 -3.45
C LEU A 252 -12.19 -4.98 -2.44
N TYR A 253 -12.21 -6.28 -2.74
CA TYR A 253 -11.66 -7.31 -1.86
C TYR A 253 -10.14 -7.22 -1.75
N THR A 254 -9.44 -6.83 -2.82
CA THR A 254 -8.01 -6.50 -2.77
C THR A 254 -7.71 -5.45 -1.70
N GLN A 255 -8.49 -4.35 -1.67
CA GLN A 255 -8.32 -3.30 -0.67
C GLN A 255 -8.80 -3.74 0.72
N LEU A 256 -9.81 -4.62 0.80
CA LEU A 256 -10.27 -5.19 2.06
C LEU A 256 -9.19 -6.04 2.73
N TYR A 257 -8.49 -6.89 1.98
CA TYR A 257 -7.39 -7.70 2.52
C TYR A 257 -6.18 -6.85 2.93
N LEU A 258 -5.87 -5.78 2.19
CA LEU A 258 -4.89 -4.78 2.62
C LEU A 258 -5.34 -4.14 3.95
N PHE A 259 -6.62 -3.78 4.05
CA PHE A 259 -7.17 -3.16 5.24
C PHE A 259 -7.11 -4.10 6.45
N PHE A 260 -7.41 -5.39 6.30
CA PHE A 260 -7.26 -6.39 7.36
C PHE A 260 -5.82 -6.49 7.86
N ARG A 261 -4.83 -6.46 6.96
CA ARG A 261 -3.40 -6.46 7.33
C ARG A 261 -3.02 -5.21 8.15
N VAL A 262 -3.55 -4.05 7.79
CA VAL A 262 -3.38 -2.82 8.58
C VAL A 262 -3.99 -2.96 9.97
N LEU A 263 -5.21 -3.50 10.08
CA LEU A 263 -5.88 -3.69 11.37
C LEU A 263 -5.06 -4.62 12.28
N LEU A 264 -4.52 -5.70 11.73
CA LEU A 264 -3.63 -6.61 12.47
C LEU A 264 -2.39 -5.89 13.03
N LEU A 265 -1.81 -4.96 12.27
CA LEU A 265 -0.63 -4.19 12.70
C LEU A 265 -0.94 -3.09 13.73
N ARG A 266 -2.08 -2.42 13.60
CA ARG A 266 -2.37 -1.18 14.32
C ARG A 266 -3.32 -1.34 15.48
N ILE A 267 -4.04 -2.44 15.57
CA ILE A 267 -4.99 -2.72 16.64
C ILE A 267 -4.43 -3.81 17.55
N SER A 268 -4.43 -3.59 18.85
CA SER A 268 -4.06 -4.63 19.80
C SER A 268 -5.03 -5.81 19.72
N ASN A 269 -4.52 -7.04 19.84
CA ASN A 269 -5.33 -8.26 19.68
C ASN A 269 -6.59 -8.29 20.57
N LYS A 270 -6.49 -7.77 21.80
CA LYS A 270 -7.63 -7.67 22.73
C LYS A 270 -8.84 -6.91 22.14
N ASN A 271 -8.60 -6.00 21.20
CA ASN A 271 -9.62 -5.20 20.54
C ASN A 271 -10.06 -5.80 19.19
N LEU A 272 -9.36 -6.82 18.68
CA LEU A 272 -9.68 -7.50 17.42
C LEU A 272 -10.63 -8.70 17.59
N ILE A 273 -11.08 -8.98 18.81
CA ILE A 273 -11.90 -10.17 19.13
C ILE A 273 -13.10 -10.32 18.17
N SER A 274 -13.83 -9.24 17.92
CA SER A 274 -15.01 -9.23 17.05
C SER A 274 -14.71 -9.35 15.56
N PHE A 275 -13.45 -9.15 15.14
CA PHE A 275 -13.03 -9.20 13.73
C PHE A 275 -12.58 -10.60 13.29
N TRP A 276 -12.17 -11.46 14.23
CA TRP A 276 -11.66 -12.80 13.92
C TRP A 276 -12.60 -13.66 13.08
N PRO A 277 -13.92 -13.76 13.38
CA PRO A 277 -14.83 -14.55 12.54
C PRO A 277 -14.83 -14.09 11.08
N ILE A 278 -14.70 -12.79 10.84
CA ILE A 278 -14.65 -12.21 9.51
C ILE A 278 -13.33 -12.57 8.82
N PHE A 279 -12.18 -12.35 9.48
CA PHE A 279 -10.88 -12.68 8.89
C PHE A 279 -10.79 -14.14 8.45
N ILE A 280 -11.28 -15.06 9.29
CA ILE A 280 -11.27 -16.49 9.00
C ILE A 280 -12.24 -16.83 7.85
N ALA A 281 -13.48 -16.33 7.89
CA ALA A 281 -14.47 -16.62 6.86
C ALA A 281 -13.98 -16.18 5.47
N GLU A 282 -13.46 -14.96 5.36
CA GLU A 282 -12.97 -14.42 4.08
C GLU A 282 -11.76 -15.18 3.55
N LEU A 283 -10.82 -15.57 4.42
CA LEU A 283 -9.68 -16.39 4.03
C LEU A 283 -10.09 -17.79 3.57
N VAL A 284 -11.05 -18.43 4.26
CA VAL A 284 -11.55 -19.74 3.84
C VAL A 284 -12.23 -19.63 2.47
N GLN A 285 -13.07 -18.61 2.26
CA GLN A 285 -13.77 -18.40 1.01
C GLN A 285 -12.82 -18.22 -0.17
N ILE A 286 -11.81 -17.35 -0.03
CA ILE A 286 -10.87 -17.07 -1.12
C ILE A 286 -9.92 -18.24 -1.41
N LEU A 287 -9.50 -19.01 -0.39
CA LEU A 287 -8.68 -20.20 -0.60
C LEU A 287 -9.47 -21.32 -1.29
N LEU A 288 -10.76 -21.48 -0.97
CA LEU A 288 -11.65 -22.40 -1.70
C LEU A 288 -11.83 -21.98 -3.16
N GLN A 289 -11.90 -20.68 -3.44
CA GLN A 289 -12.01 -20.18 -4.80
C GLN A 289 -10.72 -20.44 -5.59
N ILE A 290 -9.54 -20.22 -5.00
CA ILE A 290 -8.26 -20.58 -5.60
C ILE A 290 -8.21 -22.08 -5.92
N GLU A 291 -8.71 -22.93 -5.00
CA GLU A 291 -8.81 -24.38 -5.19
C GLU A 291 -9.71 -24.75 -6.40
N GLN A 292 -10.88 -24.11 -6.51
CA GLN A 292 -11.81 -24.28 -7.63
C GLN A 292 -11.19 -23.84 -8.96
N ASP A 293 -10.55 -22.67 -9.01
CA ASP A 293 -9.90 -22.17 -10.22
C ASP A 293 -8.74 -23.07 -10.67
N LEU A 294 -7.97 -23.62 -9.72
CA LEU A 294 -6.90 -24.57 -10.03
C LEU A 294 -7.45 -25.88 -10.57
N SER A 295 -8.52 -26.41 -9.97
CA SER A 295 -9.13 -27.69 -10.39
C SER A 295 -9.84 -27.61 -11.74
N PHE A 296 -10.60 -26.55 -12.01
CA PHE A 296 -11.30 -26.36 -13.29
C PHE A 296 -10.32 -26.33 -14.47
N ASN A 297 -9.19 -25.65 -14.30
CA ASN A 297 -8.15 -25.57 -15.33
C ASN A 297 -7.46 -26.92 -15.59
N ILE A 298 -7.40 -27.82 -14.61
CA ILE A 298 -6.83 -29.17 -14.79
C ILE A 298 -7.79 -30.07 -15.58
N GLU A 299 -9.11 -29.94 -15.38
CA GLU A 299 -10.10 -30.74 -16.12
C GLU A 299 -10.41 -30.21 -17.52
N GLY A 300 -10.35 -28.89 -17.72
CA GLY A 300 -10.56 -28.23 -19.02
C GLY A 300 -9.54 -28.63 -20.08
N ASP A 301 -8.28 -28.83 -19.70
CA ASP A 301 -7.22 -29.30 -20.60
C ASP A 301 -7.42 -30.76 -21.05
N VAL A 302 -8.17 -31.58 -20.28
CA VAL A 302 -8.47 -32.98 -20.61
C VAL A 302 -9.74 -33.12 -21.45
N LYS A 303 -10.68 -32.18 -21.35
CA LYS A 303 -12.01 -32.25 -21.99
C LYS A 303 -12.17 -31.33 -23.21
N SER A 304 -11.09 -30.72 -23.71
CA SER A 304 -11.06 -29.82 -24.86
C SER A 304 -11.29 -30.51 -26.22
N ASN A 305 -12.29 -31.40 -26.31
CA ASN A 305 -12.84 -31.86 -27.59
C ASN A 305 -14.36 -32.05 -27.63
N VAL A 306 -15.14 -31.89 -26.56
CA VAL A 306 -16.60 -31.97 -26.67
C VAL A 306 -17.31 -31.04 -25.67
N GLN A 307 -18.14 -30.15 -26.23
CA GLN A 307 -19.18 -29.34 -25.57
C GLN A 307 -18.74 -28.09 -24.79
N GLN A 308 -18.50 -27.03 -25.57
CA GLN A 308 -18.99 -25.70 -25.21
C GLN A 308 -20.52 -25.73 -25.18
N MET A 309 -21.12 -25.65 -23.99
CA MET A 309 -22.35 -24.89 -23.71
C MET A 309 -22.84 -25.16 -22.29
N THR A 310 -23.42 -24.10 -21.72
CA THR A 310 -24.21 -23.98 -20.48
C THR A 310 -23.44 -23.94 -19.15
N THR A 311 -23.12 -22.72 -18.70
CA THR A 311 -23.49 -22.22 -17.36
C THR A 311 -23.19 -20.73 -17.23
N ASN A 312 -24.25 -19.94 -17.35
CA ASN A 312 -24.50 -18.60 -16.80
C ASN A 312 -23.34 -17.58 -16.75
N ASP A 313 -23.35 -16.71 -17.76
CA ASP A 313 -22.85 -15.35 -17.73
C ASP A 313 -23.19 -14.61 -16.42
N LEU A 314 -22.20 -14.38 -15.56
CA LEU A 314 -22.13 -13.24 -14.63
C LEU A 314 -20.68 -12.86 -14.26
N THR A 315 -19.69 -13.24 -15.08
CA THR A 315 -18.32 -12.72 -14.98
C THR A 315 -18.13 -11.63 -16.04
N LEU A 316 -18.52 -10.39 -15.69
CA LEU A 316 -18.10 -9.17 -16.38
C LEU A 316 -16.57 -9.02 -16.29
N THR A 317 -15.82 -9.84 -17.02
CA THR A 317 -14.34 -9.85 -16.99
C THR A 317 -13.70 -9.87 -18.36
N ASN A 318 -14.49 -9.80 -19.43
CA ASN A 318 -13.96 -9.66 -20.78
C ASN A 318 -14.64 -8.48 -21.45
N ILE A 319 -14.02 -7.30 -21.34
CA ILE A 319 -13.79 -6.28 -22.37
C ILE A 319 -13.32 -5.02 -21.62
N SER A 320 -12.01 -4.80 -21.56
CA SER A 320 -11.46 -3.45 -21.55
C SER A 320 -10.12 -3.43 -22.30
N ASN A 321 -10.07 -2.53 -23.28
CA ASN A 321 -8.90 -2.23 -24.09
C ASN A 321 -7.86 -1.51 -23.24
N GLY A 322 -6.58 -1.89 -23.41
CA GLY A 322 -5.48 -0.91 -23.34
C GLY A 322 -4.86 -0.61 -21.97
N SER A 323 -4.61 -1.61 -21.14
CA SER A 323 -3.49 -1.62 -20.19
C SER A 323 -3.13 -3.08 -19.92
N SER A 324 -1.86 -3.37 -19.67
CA SER A 324 -1.34 -4.71 -19.37
C SER A 324 -1.77 -5.21 -17.98
N ASP A 325 -3.02 -4.97 -17.59
CA ASP A 325 -3.51 -5.25 -16.25
C ASP A 325 -3.80 -6.74 -16.08
N THR A 326 -3.00 -7.34 -15.20
CA THR A 326 -3.19 -8.66 -14.63
C THR A 326 -4.65 -8.87 -14.23
N ASN A 327 -5.23 -10.04 -14.57
CA ASN A 327 -6.60 -10.42 -14.23
C ASN A 327 -6.95 -9.97 -12.79
N PRO A 328 -8.00 -9.15 -12.58
CA PRO A 328 -8.24 -8.47 -11.30
C PRO A 328 -8.43 -9.44 -10.12
N SER A 329 -8.84 -10.68 -10.39
CA SER A 329 -8.93 -11.75 -9.40
C SER A 329 -7.55 -12.22 -8.90
N LEU A 330 -6.50 -12.15 -9.73
CA LEU A 330 -5.15 -12.53 -9.32
C LEU A 330 -4.59 -11.61 -8.24
N LYS A 331 -4.81 -10.29 -8.38
CA LYS A 331 -4.41 -9.31 -7.36
C LYS A 331 -5.15 -9.57 -6.04
N MET A 332 -6.43 -9.92 -6.12
CA MET A 332 -7.21 -10.33 -4.95
C MET A 332 -6.62 -11.59 -4.28
N TYR A 333 -6.27 -12.62 -5.05
CA TYR A 333 -5.64 -13.85 -4.53
C TYR A 333 -4.30 -13.57 -3.85
N LEU A 334 -3.45 -12.73 -4.47
CA LEU A 334 -2.18 -12.33 -3.89
C LEU A 334 -2.37 -11.64 -2.53
N TYR A 335 -3.26 -10.66 -2.44
CA TYR A 335 -3.49 -9.92 -1.20
C TYR A 335 -4.10 -10.78 -0.08
N ALA A 336 -4.96 -11.75 -0.43
CA ALA A 336 -5.43 -12.76 0.50
C ALA A 336 -4.28 -13.64 1.03
N CYS A 337 -3.38 -14.09 0.15
CA CYS A 337 -2.22 -14.88 0.56
C CYS A 337 -1.24 -14.07 1.44
N LYS A 338 -1.06 -12.76 1.16
CA LYS A 338 -0.30 -11.86 2.04
C LYS A 338 -0.94 -11.68 3.42
N LEU A 339 -2.27 -11.68 3.50
CA LEU A 339 -2.99 -11.67 4.77
C LEU A 339 -2.74 -12.97 5.55
N LEU A 340 -2.83 -14.11 4.88
CA LEU A 340 -2.51 -15.41 5.47
C LEU A 340 -1.06 -15.45 5.98
N ASP A 341 -0.11 -14.94 5.20
CA ASP A 341 1.31 -14.85 5.58
C ASP A 341 1.49 -14.09 6.92
N ILE A 342 0.94 -12.88 7.02
CA ILE A 342 1.00 -12.09 8.26
C ILE A 342 0.33 -12.81 9.44
N LEU A 343 -0.84 -13.42 9.23
CA LEU A 343 -1.55 -14.12 10.29
C LEU A 343 -0.75 -15.30 10.84
N LEU A 344 -0.06 -16.05 9.97
CA LEU A 344 0.81 -17.14 10.38
C LEU A 344 1.98 -16.62 11.22
N ILE A 345 2.58 -15.48 10.85
CA ILE A 345 3.65 -14.85 11.65
C ILE A 345 3.14 -14.39 13.01
N MET A 346 2.00 -13.71 13.05
CA MET A 346 1.45 -13.09 14.25
C MET A 346 0.77 -14.10 15.20
N SER A 347 0.48 -15.31 14.73
CA SER A 347 -0.22 -16.34 15.51
C SER A 347 0.46 -16.70 16.83
N TYR A 348 1.76 -16.41 16.98
CA TYR A 348 2.56 -16.71 18.16
C TYR A 348 2.75 -15.52 19.12
N SER A 349 2.40 -14.30 18.73
CA SER A 349 2.51 -13.09 19.58
C SER A 349 1.25 -12.80 20.42
N GLY A 350 0.49 -13.84 20.78
CA GLY A 350 -0.71 -13.74 21.62
C GLY A 350 -2.05 -13.71 20.88
N LEU A 351 -2.11 -14.11 19.59
CA LEU A 351 -3.34 -14.27 18.80
C LEU A 351 -4.06 -15.61 19.08
N TYR A 352 -4.49 -15.85 20.32
CA TYR A 352 -5.15 -17.10 20.71
C TYR A 352 -6.35 -17.47 19.82
N HIS A 353 -7.08 -16.48 19.31
CA HIS A 353 -8.23 -16.72 18.42
C HIS A 353 -7.83 -17.31 17.07
N PHE A 354 -6.72 -16.85 16.47
CA PHE A 354 -6.25 -17.43 15.20
C PHE A 354 -5.68 -18.83 15.41
N GLN A 355 -5.03 -19.09 16.54
CA GLN A 355 -4.49 -20.42 16.88
C GLN A 355 -5.56 -21.52 16.81
N LEU A 356 -6.81 -21.22 17.21
CA LEU A 356 -7.94 -22.16 17.11
C LEU A 356 -8.23 -22.62 15.67
N PHE A 357 -7.92 -21.79 14.68
CA PHE A 357 -8.20 -22.05 13.27
C PHE A 357 -6.92 -22.36 12.48
N ARG A 358 -5.74 -22.32 13.11
CA ARG A 358 -4.45 -22.46 12.41
C ARG A 358 -4.36 -23.78 11.64
N SER A 359 -4.81 -24.87 12.26
CA SER A 359 -4.85 -26.22 11.66
C SER A 359 -5.70 -26.28 10.38
N ALA A 360 -6.62 -25.32 10.18
CA ALA A 360 -7.39 -25.22 8.95
C ALA A 360 -6.52 -24.79 7.75
N PHE A 361 -5.54 -23.93 7.99
CA PHE A 361 -4.71 -23.31 6.95
C PHE A 361 -3.40 -24.04 6.74
N VAL A 362 -2.79 -24.50 7.83
CA VAL A 362 -1.46 -25.10 7.84
C VAL A 362 -1.51 -26.34 8.71
N ALA A 363 -0.88 -27.44 8.27
CA ALA A 363 -0.89 -28.67 9.07
C ALA A 363 -0.20 -28.45 10.44
N ASP A 364 -0.31 -29.45 11.31
CA ASP A 364 0.47 -29.59 12.56
C ASP A 364 1.33 -30.85 12.48
N HIS A 365 2.38 -30.95 13.30
CA HIS A 365 3.51 -31.91 13.18
C HIS A 365 3.13 -33.40 13.10
N ASP A 366 1.89 -33.77 13.41
CA ASP A 366 1.47 -35.15 13.60
C ASP A 366 0.73 -35.79 12.40
N THR A 367 0.56 -35.09 11.27
CA THR A 367 -0.27 -35.62 10.16
C THR A 367 0.46 -36.55 9.18
N ASP A 368 1.79 -36.71 9.28
CA ASP A 368 2.55 -37.52 8.31
C ASP A 368 2.55 -39.04 8.63
N ASN A 369 2.05 -39.47 9.81
CA ASN A 369 2.17 -40.85 10.29
C ASN A 369 0.83 -41.59 10.52
N SER A 370 -0.32 -41.01 10.16
CA SER A 370 -1.62 -41.68 10.36
C SER A 370 -2.13 -42.36 9.10
N ASP A 371 -1.68 -43.58 8.89
CA ASP A 371 -2.24 -44.61 7.99
C ASP A 371 -3.67 -45.07 8.40
N SER A 372 -4.43 -44.21 9.09
CA SER A 372 -5.76 -44.53 9.61
C SER A 372 -6.82 -43.73 8.87
N ASN A 373 -7.74 -44.46 8.23
CA ASN A 373 -9.02 -44.08 7.58
C ASN A 373 -9.99 -43.22 8.44
N LEU A 374 -9.51 -42.21 9.18
CA LEU A 374 -10.36 -41.11 9.62
C LEU A 374 -10.27 -40.01 8.56
N ASP A 375 -11.39 -39.36 8.28
CA ASP A 375 -11.47 -38.11 7.52
C ASP A 375 -10.66 -37.01 8.24
N ILE A 376 -9.33 -37.08 8.17
CA ILE A 376 -8.43 -36.09 8.73
C ILE A 376 -8.62 -34.83 7.88
N PHE A 377 -9.05 -33.76 8.53
CA PHE A 377 -9.14 -32.45 7.90
C PHE A 377 -7.76 -32.07 7.31
N ILE A 378 -7.69 -31.92 5.98
CA ILE A 378 -6.44 -31.56 5.29
C ILE A 378 -6.35 -30.03 5.20
N ALA A 379 -5.28 -29.46 5.76
CA ALA A 379 -4.99 -28.04 5.72
C ALA A 379 -4.99 -27.47 4.29
N PHE A 380 -5.46 -26.22 4.13
CA PHE A 380 -5.50 -25.54 2.82
C PHE A 380 -4.13 -25.48 2.14
N SER A 381 -3.06 -25.22 2.88
CA SER A 381 -1.70 -25.19 2.34
C SER A 381 -1.30 -26.50 1.64
N ILE A 382 -1.61 -27.65 2.23
CA ILE A 382 -1.32 -28.97 1.63
C ILE A 382 -2.21 -29.23 0.41
N ARG A 383 -3.52 -28.94 0.50
CA ARG A 383 -4.46 -29.12 -0.62
C ARG A 383 -4.03 -28.29 -1.83
N LEU A 384 -3.79 -27.00 -1.61
CA LEU A 384 -3.36 -26.08 -2.66
C LEU A 384 -1.97 -26.44 -3.20
N PHE A 385 -1.01 -26.79 -2.34
CA PHE A 385 0.30 -27.27 -2.78
C PHE A 385 0.19 -28.45 -3.75
N LYS A 386 -0.60 -29.49 -3.40
CA LYS A 386 -0.81 -30.65 -4.27
C LYS A 386 -1.48 -30.29 -5.60
N LEU A 387 -2.42 -29.35 -5.60
CA LEU A 387 -3.08 -28.90 -6.84
C LEU A 387 -2.12 -28.10 -7.74
N PHE A 388 -1.32 -27.21 -7.17
CA PHE A 388 -0.30 -26.50 -7.91
C PHE A 388 0.76 -27.44 -8.49
N GLU A 389 1.23 -28.42 -7.72
CA GLU A 389 2.20 -29.43 -8.18
C GLU A 389 1.65 -30.26 -9.35
N ARG A 390 0.38 -30.68 -9.25
CA ARG A 390 -0.31 -31.36 -10.35
C ARG A 390 -0.38 -30.49 -11.60
N LYS A 391 -0.75 -29.21 -11.46
CA LYS A 391 -0.86 -28.27 -12.58
C LYS A 391 0.50 -28.02 -13.25
N LEU A 392 1.56 -27.82 -12.46
CA LEU A 392 2.93 -27.68 -12.96
C LEU A 392 3.41 -28.94 -13.71
N THR A 393 3.07 -30.12 -13.21
CA THR A 393 3.44 -31.40 -13.85
C THR A 393 2.65 -31.65 -15.15
N SER A 394 1.42 -31.16 -15.26
CA SER A 394 0.60 -31.30 -16.48
C SER A 394 1.00 -30.36 -17.62
N THR A 395 1.65 -29.23 -17.32
CA THR A 395 2.07 -28.27 -18.36
C THR A 395 3.42 -28.68 -18.93
N THR A 396 3.48 -29.07 -20.22
CA THR A 396 4.67 -29.57 -20.92
C THR A 396 5.79 -28.55 -21.14
N THR A 397 5.62 -27.29 -20.72
CA THR A 397 6.65 -26.24 -20.80
C THR A 397 7.39 -26.12 -19.46
N PRO A 398 8.70 -25.83 -19.46
CA PRO A 398 9.47 -25.62 -18.23
C PRO A 398 9.10 -24.27 -17.60
N LEU A 399 7.93 -24.20 -16.95
CA LEU A 399 7.51 -23.04 -16.15
C LEU A 399 8.33 -22.87 -14.86
N HIS A 400 9.19 -23.83 -14.53
CA HIS A 400 10.01 -23.81 -13.33
C HIS A 400 11.06 -22.68 -13.31
N ASP A 401 11.55 -22.25 -14.48
CA ASP A 401 12.63 -21.26 -14.56
C ASP A 401 12.18 -19.81 -14.32
N HIS A 402 10.86 -19.55 -14.29
CA HIS A 402 10.27 -18.21 -14.10
C HIS A 402 9.48 -18.03 -12.79
N LEU A 403 9.52 -19.02 -11.89
CA LEU A 403 8.82 -18.90 -10.61
C LEU A 403 9.56 -17.97 -9.64
N PRO A 404 8.84 -17.18 -8.83
CA PRO A 404 9.47 -16.34 -7.82
C PRO A 404 10.19 -17.22 -6.80
N ILE A 405 11.47 -16.91 -6.57
CA ILE A 405 12.30 -17.64 -5.61
C ILE A 405 11.95 -17.13 -4.21
N ILE A 406 11.38 -18.01 -3.38
CA ILE A 406 11.27 -17.77 -1.94
C ILE A 406 12.55 -18.29 -1.31
N ASP A 407 13.42 -17.39 -0.87
CA ASP A 407 14.61 -17.76 -0.10
C ASP A 407 14.16 -18.27 1.28
N SER A 408 14.39 -19.55 1.55
CA SER A 408 14.09 -20.19 2.84
C SER A 408 14.93 -19.63 4.00
N ASN A 409 15.90 -18.75 3.72
CA ASN A 409 16.65 -18.01 4.74
C ASN A 409 16.14 -16.57 4.91
N SER A 410 15.18 -16.12 4.10
CA SER A 410 14.60 -14.78 4.23
C SER A 410 13.72 -14.67 5.46
N ASN A 411 13.84 -13.54 6.17
CA ASN A 411 12.93 -13.24 7.28
C ASN A 411 11.51 -12.99 6.72
N PRO A 412 10.47 -13.51 7.39
CA PRO A 412 9.09 -13.28 6.96
C PRO A 412 8.73 -11.78 7.05
N PRO A 413 7.78 -11.28 6.25
CA PRO A 413 6.88 -12.04 5.37
C PRO A 413 7.52 -12.53 4.08
N LEU A 414 7.09 -13.71 3.62
CA LEU A 414 7.61 -14.39 2.43
C LEU A 414 7.01 -13.84 1.14
N LEU A 415 5.79 -13.30 1.17
CA LEU A 415 5.12 -12.74 0.00
C LEU A 415 5.36 -11.22 -0.14
N ARG A 416 6.47 -10.85 -0.77
CA ARG A 416 6.80 -9.45 -1.12
C ARG A 416 6.44 -9.04 -2.56
N LEU A 417 5.86 -9.95 -3.35
CA LEU A 417 5.42 -9.67 -4.73
C LEU A 417 4.40 -8.53 -4.77
N ARG A 418 4.51 -7.59 -5.71
CA ARG A 418 3.53 -6.49 -5.88
C ARG A 418 2.35 -6.89 -6.75
N THR A 419 2.61 -7.71 -7.75
CA THR A 419 1.64 -8.24 -8.71
C THR A 419 2.02 -9.68 -9.04
N ILE A 420 1.06 -10.43 -9.59
CA ILE A 420 1.31 -11.74 -10.18
C ILE A 420 0.63 -11.78 -11.56
N SER A 421 1.30 -12.35 -12.56
CA SER A 421 0.74 -12.50 -13.90
C SER A 421 -0.08 -13.77 -14.03
N THR A 422 0.25 -14.80 -13.25
CA THR A 422 -0.43 -16.09 -13.22
C THR A 422 -0.65 -16.57 -11.79
N ILE A 423 -1.69 -17.38 -11.59
CA ILE A 423 -1.95 -18.00 -10.28
C ILE A 423 -0.80 -18.92 -9.83
N ILE A 424 -0.03 -19.46 -10.78
CA ILE A 424 1.08 -20.41 -10.54
C ILE A 424 2.24 -19.73 -9.77
N GLU A 425 2.38 -18.42 -9.87
CA GLU A 425 3.39 -17.66 -9.10
C GLU A 425 3.17 -17.73 -7.57
N LEU A 426 1.99 -18.17 -7.11
CA LEU A 426 1.73 -18.47 -5.69
C LEU A 426 2.25 -19.84 -5.25
N PHE A 427 2.65 -20.72 -6.17
CA PHE A 427 3.13 -22.07 -5.85
C PHE A 427 4.29 -22.08 -4.86
N PRO A 428 5.36 -21.27 -5.00
CA PRO A 428 6.47 -21.28 -4.05
C PRO A 428 6.01 -21.04 -2.61
N PHE A 429 5.03 -20.15 -2.42
CA PHE A 429 4.45 -19.86 -1.10
C PHE A 429 3.71 -21.07 -0.53
N PHE A 430 2.85 -21.71 -1.31
CA PHE A 430 2.13 -22.91 -0.84
C PHE A 430 3.05 -24.13 -0.70
N LYS A 431 4.12 -24.24 -1.49
CA LYS A 431 5.17 -25.25 -1.32
C LYS A 431 5.91 -25.06 -0.01
N PHE A 432 6.22 -23.82 0.37
CA PHE A 432 6.80 -23.51 1.66
C PHE A 432 5.82 -23.86 2.80
N LEU A 433 4.57 -23.39 2.72
CA LEU A 433 3.56 -23.63 3.76
C LEU A 433 3.18 -25.11 3.91
N GLY A 434 3.12 -25.86 2.82
CA GLY A 434 2.86 -27.30 2.84
C GLY A 434 3.99 -28.12 3.49
N ARG A 435 5.16 -27.50 3.71
CA ARG A 435 6.32 -28.09 4.40
C ARG A 435 6.71 -27.30 5.64
N ILE A 436 5.81 -26.49 6.20
CA ILE A 436 6.15 -25.59 7.31
C ILE A 436 6.71 -26.33 8.52
N HIS A 437 6.31 -27.59 8.73
CA HIS A 437 6.74 -28.48 9.82
C HIS A 437 8.22 -28.82 9.74
N LEU A 438 8.78 -28.80 8.54
CA LEU A 438 10.19 -29.06 8.29
C LEU A 438 11.03 -27.77 8.41
N ASN A 439 10.39 -26.60 8.48
CA ASN A 439 11.00 -25.27 8.50
C ASN A 439 10.64 -24.52 9.81
N GLU A 440 10.85 -25.17 10.95
CA GLU A 440 10.47 -24.69 12.29
C GLU A 440 11.02 -23.30 12.64
N ASN A 441 12.12 -22.86 12.04
CA ASN A 441 12.81 -21.63 12.43
C ASN A 441 12.12 -20.30 12.03
N LEU A 442 11.20 -20.30 11.06
CA LEU A 442 10.66 -19.06 10.46
C LEU A 442 9.28 -18.66 10.97
N TYR A 443 8.39 -19.63 11.19
CA TYR A 443 7.04 -19.40 11.68
C TYR A 443 6.79 -20.03 13.05
N VAL A 444 7.61 -20.98 13.51
CA VAL A 444 7.44 -21.66 14.81
C VAL A 444 8.42 -21.06 15.82
N ARG A 445 8.24 -19.77 16.18
CA ARG A 445 8.86 -19.24 17.39
C ARG A 445 7.92 -19.49 18.56
N ASN A 446 8.19 -20.56 19.30
CA ASN A 446 7.62 -20.85 20.63
C ASN A 446 7.55 -19.58 21.48
N ASP A 447 6.36 -19.19 21.94
CA ASP A 447 6.03 -18.22 23.00
C ASP A 447 6.85 -16.90 23.10
N GLN A 448 7.58 -16.53 22.06
CA GLN A 448 8.46 -15.36 22.06
C GLN A 448 7.80 -14.20 21.32
N VAL A 449 7.87 -13.02 21.95
CA VAL A 449 7.55 -11.74 21.33
C VAL A 449 8.29 -11.64 19.99
N LEU A 450 7.57 -11.31 18.92
CA LEU A 450 8.14 -11.08 17.59
C LEU A 450 9.33 -10.12 17.68
N SER A 451 10.42 -10.42 16.97
CA SER A 451 11.59 -9.55 16.99
C SER A 451 11.25 -8.18 16.39
N PRO A 452 11.85 -7.08 16.89
CA PRO A 452 11.62 -5.74 16.33
C PRO A 452 11.88 -5.68 14.83
N ASP A 453 12.90 -6.39 14.35
CA ASP A 453 13.25 -6.46 12.93
C ASP A 453 12.13 -7.11 12.11
N THR A 454 11.56 -8.23 12.59
CA THR A 454 10.41 -8.88 11.94
C THR A 454 9.19 -7.97 11.90
N ILE A 455 8.91 -7.24 12.98
CA ILE A 455 7.80 -6.27 13.00
C ILE A 455 8.04 -5.18 11.96
N ASN A 456 9.27 -4.66 11.87
CA ASN A 456 9.65 -3.66 10.89
C ASN A 456 9.56 -4.18 9.44
N ASP A 457 9.94 -5.43 9.19
CA ASP A 457 9.79 -6.10 7.90
C ASP A 457 8.31 -6.21 7.48
N ILE A 458 7.43 -6.60 8.41
CA ILE A 458 5.98 -6.64 8.15
C ILE A 458 5.44 -5.23 7.89
N GLU A 459 5.82 -4.24 8.71
CA GLU A 459 5.41 -2.85 8.51
C GLU A 459 5.85 -2.30 7.16
N THR A 460 7.08 -2.63 6.73
CA THR A 460 7.63 -2.23 5.43
C THR A 460 6.89 -2.92 4.29
N SER A 461 6.64 -4.22 4.40
CA SER A 461 5.86 -4.98 3.42
C SER A 461 4.44 -4.40 3.23
N VAL A 462 3.76 -4.04 4.32
CA VAL A 462 2.43 -3.40 4.22
C VAL A 462 2.53 -1.98 3.64
N LEU A 463 3.60 -1.24 3.93
CA LEU A 463 3.83 0.09 3.34
C LEU A 463 4.04 0.02 1.82
N GLU A 464 4.79 -0.97 1.34
CA GLU A 464 5.02 -1.21 -0.09
C GLU A 464 3.73 -1.49 -0.87
N ASP A 465 2.72 -2.09 -0.22
CA ASP A 465 1.42 -2.36 -0.84
C ASP A 465 0.56 -1.12 -1.09
N PHE A 466 0.93 0.01 -0.47
CA PHE A 466 0.32 1.30 -0.77
C PHE A 466 0.94 1.98 -1.99
N VAL A 467 2.22 1.74 -2.28
CA VAL A 467 2.95 2.38 -3.37
C VAL A 467 2.40 1.98 -4.74
N GLU A 468 2.19 2.97 -5.59
CA GLU A 468 1.88 2.82 -7.01
C GLU A 468 3.00 3.45 -7.84
N SER A 469 3.18 2.97 -9.07
CA SER A 469 4.19 3.52 -9.97
C SER A 469 3.90 4.98 -10.29
N TRP A 470 4.96 5.79 -10.39
CA TRP A 470 4.89 7.13 -10.97
C TRP A 470 4.31 7.04 -12.39
N THR A 471 3.61 8.09 -12.81
CA THR A 471 3.14 8.26 -14.19
C THR A 471 4.24 8.68 -15.15
#